data_AF-A0A455U8A4-F1
#
_entry.id   AF-A0A455U8A4-F1
#
_cell.length_a   1.000
_cell.length_b   1.000
_cell.length_c   1.000
_cell.angle_alpha   90.00
_cell.angle_beta   90.00
_cell.angle_gamma   90.00
#
_symmetry.space_group_name_H-M   'P 1'
#
loop_
_entity.id
_entity.type
_entity.pdbx_description
1 polymer ?
#
loop_
_entity_poly.entity_id
_entity_poly.type
_entity_poly.pdbx_seq_one_letter_code
_entity_poly.pdbx_strand_id
1 'polypeptide(L)'
;MSPSPNTPGLRTLQFGEQLDALLGPIRARATELNTQSGRNVPLLIKIAPDMSAEEVALMAESIARNALDGVIATNTTVSRAG
;
A
#
# COMPACT_ATOMS: atom_id res chain seq x y z
N MET A 1 -19.10 10.65 2.46
CA MET A 1 -18.57 9.79 3.53
C MET A 1 -17.32 9.16 2.96
N SER A 2 -16.23 9.94 3.01
CA SER A 2 -14.94 9.64 2.39
C SER A 2 -14.08 8.80 3.34
N PRO A 3 -13.23 7.90 2.83
CA PRO A 3 -12.31 7.13 3.67
C PRO A 3 -11.38 8.09 4.44
N SER A 4 -11.48 8.03 5.77
CA SER A 4 -10.63 8.66 6.80
C SER A 4 -9.84 9.93 6.43
N PRO A 5 -10.30 11.14 6.83
CA PRO A 5 -9.59 12.41 6.65
C PRO A 5 -8.61 12.73 7.81
N ASN A 6 -8.05 11.74 8.50
CA ASN A 6 -7.49 11.97 9.84
C ASN A 6 -5.97 12.21 9.92
N THR A 7 -5.26 12.41 8.81
CA THR A 7 -3.87 12.91 8.87
C THR A 7 -3.52 13.74 7.63
N PRO A 8 -3.40 15.07 7.74
CA PRO A 8 -2.82 15.89 6.69
C PRO A 8 -1.41 15.35 6.36
N GLY A 9 -1.16 14.99 5.09
CA GLY A 9 0.15 14.50 4.62
C GLY A 9 0.18 13.05 4.09
N LEU A 10 -0.86 12.24 4.35
CA LEU A 10 -0.92 10.85 3.84
C LEU A 10 -1.09 10.72 2.32
N ARG A 11 -1.59 11.77 1.64
CA ARG A 11 -1.70 11.77 0.18
C ARG A 11 -0.35 11.96 -0.51
N THR A 12 0.58 12.69 0.11
CA THR A 12 1.93 12.89 -0.44
C THR A 12 2.77 11.62 -0.32
N LEU A 13 2.53 10.81 0.72
CA LEU A 13 3.22 9.54 1.01
C LEU A 13 2.92 8.40 0.03
N GLN A 14 2.01 8.58 -0.93
CA GLN A 14 1.48 7.47 -1.72
C GLN A 14 2.33 7.07 -2.92
N PHE A 15 3.39 7.81 -3.25
CA PHE A 15 4.11 7.59 -4.51
C PHE A 15 5.63 7.67 -4.37
N GLY A 16 6.31 6.81 -5.13
CA GLY A 16 7.77 6.83 -5.29
C GLY A 16 8.53 6.50 -4.00
N GLU A 17 9.59 7.27 -3.74
CA GLU A 17 10.56 7.04 -2.66
C GLU A 17 9.94 7.00 -1.26
N GLN A 18 8.88 7.78 -1.02
CA GLN A 18 8.19 7.81 0.26
C GLN A 18 7.46 6.49 0.56
N LEU A 19 6.86 5.87 -0.47
CA LEU A 19 6.22 4.59 -0.34
C LEU A 19 7.26 3.48 -0.11
N ASP A 20 8.40 3.54 -0.79
CA ASP A 20 9.51 2.60 -0.58
C ASP A 20 10.08 2.70 0.86
N ALA A 21 10.26 3.93 1.36
CA ALA A 21 10.71 4.17 2.73
C ALA A 21 9.75 3.64 3.80
N LEU A 22 8.46 3.51 3.47
CA LEU A 22 7.46 2.90 4.33
C LEU A 22 7.44 1.37 4.21
N LEU A 23 7.43 0.84 2.98
CA LEU A 23 7.25 -0.59 2.73
C LEU A 23 8.48 -1.42 3.09
N GLY A 24 9.69 -0.88 2.89
CA GLY A 24 10.95 -1.59 3.17
C GLY A 24 11.06 -2.08 4.63
N PRO A 25 10.93 -1.19 5.64
CA PRO A 25 10.96 -1.60 7.04
C PRO A 25 9.86 -2.59 7.42
N ILE A 26 8.65 -2.44 6.85
CA ILE A 26 7.52 -3.35 7.10
C ILE A 26 7.85 -4.75 6.56
N ARG A 27 8.36 -4.85 5.32
CA ARG A 27 8.77 -6.12 4.70
C ARG A 27 9.88 -6.79 5.49
N ALA A 28 10.89 -6.03 5.92
CA ALA A 28 11.99 -6.55 6.73
C ALA A 28 11.46 -7.18 8.03
N ARG A 29 10.61 -6.43 8.76
CA ARG A 29 10.02 -6.91 10.00
C ARG A 29 9.11 -8.13 9.80
N ALA A 30 8.30 -8.13 8.74
CA ALA A 30 7.47 -9.28 8.39
C ALA A 30 8.32 -10.53 8.12
N THR A 31 9.45 -10.38 7.42
CA THR A 31 10.36 -11.49 7.11
C THR A 31 11.00 -12.06 8.37
N GLU A 32 11.43 -11.21 9.31
CA GLU A 32 11.92 -11.64 10.63
C GLU A 32 10.87 -12.42 11.41
N LEU A 33 9.63 -11.91 11.47
CA LEU A 33 8.53 -12.58 12.18
C LEU A 33 8.15 -13.91 11.53
N ASN A 34 8.16 -13.98 10.19
CA ASN A 34 7.92 -15.22 9.46
C ASN A 34 8.98 -16.27 9.77
N THR A 35 10.25 -15.84 9.90
CA THR A 35 11.37 -16.71 10.28
C THR A 35 11.22 -17.20 11.73
N GLN A 36 10.91 -16.31 12.67
CA GLN A 36 10.76 -16.63 14.10
C GLN A 36 9.58 -17.56 14.37
N SER A 37 8.47 -17.36 13.66
CA SER A 37 7.24 -18.15 13.84
C SER A 37 7.18 -19.42 12.99
N GLY A 38 8.09 -19.58 12.01
CA GLY A 38 8.04 -20.66 11.02
C GLY A 38 6.83 -20.60 10.09
N ARG A 39 6.17 -19.44 10.00
CA ARG A 39 4.95 -19.24 9.18
C ARG A 39 5.21 -18.16 8.14
N ASN A 40 4.81 -18.38 6.91
CA ASN A 40 4.86 -17.34 5.89
C ASN A 40 3.53 -16.56 5.85
N VAL A 41 3.48 -15.41 6.52
CA VAL A 41 2.29 -14.54 6.51
C VAL A 41 2.40 -13.56 5.32
N PRO A 42 1.44 -13.55 4.38
CA PRO A 42 1.45 -12.62 3.26
C PRO A 42 1.25 -11.15 3.68
N LEU A 43 1.99 -10.25 3.05
CA LEU A 43 1.87 -8.81 3.21
C LEU A 43 1.15 -8.21 2.00
N LEU A 44 0.00 -7.57 2.24
CA LEU A 44 -0.80 -6.93 1.20
C LEU A 44 -0.95 -5.43 1.47
N ILE A 45 -1.01 -4.63 0.41
CA ILE A 45 -1.32 -3.20 0.49
C ILE A 45 -2.76 -2.93 0.03
N LYS A 46 -3.49 -2.08 0.77
CA LYS A 46 -4.81 -1.61 0.37
C LYS A 46 -4.70 -0.25 -0.33
N ILE A 47 -5.31 -0.12 -1.50
CA ILE A 47 -5.20 1.08 -2.34
C ILE A 47 -6.54 1.80 -2.49
N ALA A 48 -6.49 3.11 -2.76
CA ALA A 48 -7.66 3.92 -3.09
C ALA A 48 -8.08 3.68 -4.56
N PRO A 49 -9.38 3.75 -4.90
CA PRO A 49 -9.84 3.57 -6.29
C PRO A 49 -9.52 4.77 -7.19
N ASP A 50 -9.30 5.94 -6.60
CA ASP A 50 -9.16 7.21 -7.31
C ASP A 50 -7.67 7.52 -7.56
N MET A 51 -7.07 6.79 -8.50
CA MET A 51 -5.67 6.95 -8.91
C MET A 51 -5.59 7.07 -10.44
N SER A 52 -4.72 7.95 -10.93
CA SER A 52 -4.35 8.03 -12.33
C SER A 52 -3.54 6.79 -12.76
N ALA A 53 -3.46 6.54 -14.07
CA ALA A 53 -2.68 5.43 -14.61
C ALA A 53 -1.17 5.53 -14.25
N GLU A 54 -0.64 6.75 -14.17
CA GLU A 54 0.75 7.01 -13.77
C GLU A 54 0.98 6.66 -12.29
N GLU A 55 0.06 7.08 -11.41
CA GLU A 55 0.10 6.76 -9.98
C GLU A 55 0.01 5.24 -9.74
N VAL A 56 -0.81 4.53 -10.52
CA VAL A 56 -0.90 3.06 -10.47
C VAL A 56 0.43 2.42 -10.89
N ALA A 57 1.08 2.93 -11.95
CA ALA A 57 2.37 2.41 -12.40
C ALA A 57 3.45 2.59 -11.32
N LEU A 58 3.60 3.79 -10.76
CA LEU A 58 4.57 4.09 -9.70
C LEU A 58 4.34 3.22 -8.46
N MET A 59 3.08 2.98 -8.09
CA MET A 59 2.74 2.12 -6.97
C MET A 59 3.08 0.65 -7.26
N ALA A 60 2.77 0.16 -8.46
CA ALA A 60 3.09 -1.21 -8.87
C ALA A 60 4.60 -1.48 -8.82
N GLU A 61 5.41 -0.51 -9.26
CA GLU A 61 6.86 -0.63 -9.15
C GLU A 61 7.34 -0.71 -7.68
N SER A 62 6.79 0.13 -6.79
CA SER A 62 7.14 0.11 -5.37
C SER A 62 6.74 -1.21 -4.68
N ILE A 63 5.55 -1.73 -4.99
CA ILE A 63 5.07 -3.04 -4.53
C ILE A 63 6.05 -4.14 -4.95
N ALA A 64 6.48 -4.13 -6.21
CA ALA A 64 7.43 -5.10 -6.73
C ALA A 64 8.81 -4.98 -6.06
N ARG A 65 9.35 -3.75 -5.92
CA ARG A 65 10.64 -3.50 -5.25
C ARG A 65 10.65 -3.99 -3.80
N ASN A 66 9.54 -3.86 -3.09
CA ASN A 66 9.42 -4.24 -1.68
C ASN A 66 8.88 -5.66 -1.46
N ALA A 67 8.69 -6.45 -2.54
CA ALA A 67 8.24 -7.83 -2.48
C ALA A 67 6.96 -8.02 -1.63
N LEU A 68 5.96 -7.16 -1.88
CA LEU A 68 4.61 -7.36 -1.34
C LEU A 68 3.91 -8.49 -2.08
N ASP A 69 3.09 -9.25 -1.36
CA ASP A 69 2.45 -10.46 -1.86
C ASP A 69 1.13 -10.17 -2.59
N GLY A 70 0.59 -8.95 -2.47
CA GLY A 70 -0.60 -8.58 -3.21
C GLY A 70 -1.14 -7.18 -2.94
N VAL A 71 -2.17 -6.85 -3.71
CA VAL A 71 -2.90 -5.59 -3.64
C VAL A 71 -4.36 -5.86 -3.35
N ILE A 72 -4.89 -5.13 -2.39
CA ILE A 72 -6.32 -5.06 -2.09
C ILE A 72 -6.84 -3.76 -2.69
N ALA A 73 -7.41 -3.82 -3.89
CA ALA A 73 -8.38 -2.83 -4.32
C ALA A 73 -9.70 -3.23 -3.62
N THR A 74 -10.16 -2.63 -2.51
CA THR A 74 -10.69 -1.27 -2.56
C THR A 74 -11.14 -0.73 -1.18
N ASN A 75 -10.82 0.54 -0.88
CA ASN A 75 -11.65 1.35 0.02
C ASN A 75 -12.89 1.82 -0.75
N THR A 76 -14.03 1.94 -0.06
CA THR A 76 -15.32 2.40 -0.61
C THR A 76 -15.15 3.62 -1.52
N THR A 77 -15.72 3.53 -2.72
CA THR A 77 -15.70 4.62 -3.72
C THR A 77 -16.26 5.91 -3.12
N VAL A 78 -15.67 7.07 -3.46
CA VAL A 78 -16.27 8.39 -3.18
C VAL A 78 -17.31 8.76 -4.25
N SER A 79 -17.49 7.91 -5.26
CA SER A 79 -18.41 8.14 -6.36
C SER A 79 -19.85 7.86 -5.92
N ARG A 80 -20.57 8.92 -5.56
CA ARG A 80 -22.04 8.95 -5.53
C ARG A 80 -22.54 9.42 -6.89
N ALA A 81 -22.48 8.54 -7.88
CA ALA A 81 -23.28 8.66 -9.09
C ALA A 81 -24.17 7.41 -9.14
N GLY A 82 -25.26 7.48 -8.38
CA GLY A 82 -26.52 6.84 -8.75
C GLY A 82 -27.35 7.84 -9.55
#